data_AF-A0A2V5RZM5-F1
#
_entry.id   AF-A0A2V5RZM5-F1
#
_cell.length_a   1.000
_cell.length_b   1.000
_cell.length_c   1.000
_cell.angle_alpha   90.00
_cell.angle_beta   90.00
_cell.angle_gamma   90.00
#
_symmetry.space_group_name_H-M   'P 1'
#
loop_
_entity.id
_entity.type
_entity.pdbx_description
1 polymer ?
#
loop_
_entity_poly.entity_id
_entity_poly.type
_entity_poly.pdbx_seq_one_letter_code
_entity_poly.pdbx_strand_id
1 'polypeptide(L)'
;DQFNLSLDPETAREFHDETLPMEGAKTAHFCSRCGPHFCSMRITEDVRRYAAQQGVTEEDAIKRGLEEKAAEFAKTGDVYQKV
;
A
#
# COMPACT_ATOMS: atom_id res chain seq x y z
N ASP A 1 -12.42 -1.64 14.14
CA ASP A 1 -12.84 -0.40 13.45
C ASP A 1 -12.14 0.82 14.01
N GLN A 2 -11.35 1.53 13.19
CA GLN A 2 -10.56 2.69 13.63
C GLN A 2 -11.44 3.84 14.13
N PHE A 3 -12.50 4.17 13.39
CA PHE A 3 -13.37 5.30 13.73
C PHE A 3 -14.09 5.11 15.07
N ASN A 4 -14.53 3.90 15.39
CA ASN A 4 -15.24 3.63 16.65
C ASN A 4 -14.31 3.67 17.88
N LEU A 5 -12.99 3.70 17.67
CA LEU A 5 -11.99 3.82 18.72
C LEU A 5 -11.49 5.26 18.90
N SER A 6 -11.90 6.21 18.04
CA SER A 6 -11.55 7.61 18.23
C SER A 6 -12.37 8.24 19.36
N LEU A 7 -11.88 9.37 19.87
CA LEU A 7 -12.61 10.16 20.86
C LEU A 7 -13.95 10.71 20.31
N ASP A 8 -13.96 11.02 19.01
CA ASP A 8 -15.13 11.48 18.26
C ASP A 8 -15.23 10.69 16.96
N PRO A 9 -16.01 9.58 16.95
CA PRO A 9 -16.19 8.73 15.78
C PRO A 9 -16.92 9.40 14.61
N GLU A 10 -17.81 10.36 14.89
CA GLU A 10 -18.60 11.03 13.85
C GLU A 10 -17.70 11.96 13.03
N THR A 11 -16.99 12.86 13.69
CA THR A 11 -16.04 13.77 13.03
C THR A 11 -14.95 13.01 12.26
N ALA A 12 -14.44 11.90 12.83
CA ALA A 12 -13.41 11.10 12.16
C ALA A 12 -13.91 10.45 10.85
N ARG A 13 -15.19 10.05 10.80
CA ARG A 13 -15.81 9.54 9.56
C ARG A 13 -16.06 10.65 8.55
N GLU A 14 -16.56 11.79 9.01
CA GLU A 14 -16.84 12.94 8.13
C GLU A 14 -15.57 13.38 7.39
N PHE A 15 -14.45 13.56 8.08
CA PHE A 15 -13.18 13.97 7.45
C PHE A 15 -12.64 12.93 6.45
N HIS A 16 -12.84 11.65 6.71
CA HIS A 16 -12.49 10.60 5.75
C HIS A 16 -13.38 10.68 4.50
N ASP A 17 -14.68 10.87 4.71
CA ASP A 17 -15.70 10.78 3.66
C ASP A 17 -15.80 12.02 2.77
N GLU A 18 -15.27 13.16 3.21
CA GLU A 18 -15.12 14.37 2.39
C GLU A 18 -14.46 14.09 1.03
N THR A 19 -13.54 13.12 0.98
CA THR A 19 -12.79 12.77 -0.23
C THR A 19 -12.98 11.32 -0.70
N LEU A 20 -13.51 10.45 0.18
CA LEU A 20 -13.74 9.03 -0.11
C LEU A 20 -15.13 8.57 0.40
N PRO A 21 -16.24 9.09 -0.16
CA PRO A 21 -17.59 8.87 0.37
C PRO A 21 -18.14 7.46 0.09
N MET A 22 -17.53 6.70 -0.81
CA MET A 22 -18.01 5.37 -1.20
C MET A 22 -17.85 4.37 -0.05
N GLU A 23 -18.87 3.53 0.19
CA GLU A 23 -18.83 2.50 1.25
C GLU A 23 -17.60 1.59 1.15
N GLY A 24 -17.17 1.24 -0.06
CA GLY A 24 -15.97 0.42 -0.28
C GLY A 24 -14.67 1.05 0.25
N ALA A 25 -14.62 2.37 0.43
CA ALA A 25 -13.46 3.05 0.99
C ALA A 25 -13.28 2.79 2.50
N LYS A 26 -14.37 2.49 3.23
CA LYS A 26 -14.30 2.17 4.68
C LYS A 26 -13.54 0.87 4.96
N THR A 27 -13.48 -0.02 3.97
CA THR A 27 -12.75 -1.29 4.00
C THR A 27 -11.48 -1.26 3.15
N ALA A 28 -11.16 -0.13 2.51
CA ALA A 28 -9.99 -0.03 1.66
C ALA A 28 -8.71 0.05 2.51
N HIS A 29 -7.65 -0.61 2.05
CA HIS A 29 -6.32 -0.54 2.67
C HIS A 29 -5.55 0.73 2.26
N PHE A 30 -6.22 1.88 2.20
CA PHE A 30 -5.60 3.19 2.00
C PHE A 30 -6.53 4.31 2.47
N CYS A 31 -5.96 5.47 2.79
CA CYS A 31 -6.71 6.70 3.00
C CYS A 31 -6.50 7.68 1.84
N SER A 32 -7.25 8.78 1.84
CA SER A 32 -7.21 9.82 0.79
C SER A 32 -5.85 10.50 0.63
N ARG A 33 -4.99 10.44 1.64
CA ARG A 33 -3.66 11.07 1.60
C ARG A 33 -2.68 10.34 0.69
N CYS A 34 -2.63 9.02 0.76
CA CYS A 34 -1.63 8.21 0.05
C CYS A 34 -2.21 7.51 -1.19
N GLY A 35 -3.53 7.33 -1.24
CA GLY A 35 -4.19 6.61 -2.32
C GLY A 35 -3.79 5.13 -2.40
N PRO A 36 -4.31 4.40 -3.39
CA PRO A 36 -4.16 2.95 -3.48
C PRO A 36 -2.71 2.52 -3.71
N HIS A 37 -1.93 3.27 -4.49
CA HIS A 37 -0.60 2.83 -4.91
C HIS A 37 0.51 3.16 -3.90
N PHE A 38 0.34 4.18 -3.06
CA PHE A 38 1.42 4.70 -2.21
C PHE A 38 1.13 4.62 -0.71
N CYS A 39 0.08 3.92 -0.28
CA CYS A 39 -0.16 3.69 1.13
C CYS A 39 0.94 2.83 1.76
N SER A 40 1.75 3.43 2.64
CA SER A 40 2.87 2.77 3.32
C SER A 40 2.45 1.51 4.07
N MET A 41 1.34 1.56 4.80
CA MET A 41 0.83 0.41 5.56
C MET A 41 0.49 -0.77 4.64
N ARG A 42 -0.17 -0.51 3.50
CA ARG A 42 -0.50 -1.54 2.50
C ARG A 42 0.76 -2.12 1.87
N ILE A 43 1.73 -1.27 1.52
CA ILE A 43 3.00 -1.71 0.94
C ILE A 43 3.75 -2.59 1.93
N THR A 44 3.83 -2.21 3.20
CA THR A 44 4.44 -3.04 4.24
C THR A 44 3.72 -4.38 4.40
N GLU A 45 2.39 -4.39 4.40
CA GLU A 45 1.60 -5.62 4.43
C GLU A 45 1.88 -6.52 3.22
N ASP A 46 1.98 -5.95 2.02
CA ASP A 46 2.32 -6.67 0.80
C ASP A 46 3.72 -7.29 0.86
N VAL A 47 4.72 -6.55 1.37
CA VAL A 47 6.09 -7.06 1.58
C VAL A 47 6.11 -8.21 2.59
N ARG A 48 5.40 -8.06 3.72
CA ARG A 48 5.28 -9.12 4.73
C ARG A 48 4.63 -10.38 4.18
N ARG A 49 3.56 -10.21 3.41
CA ARG A 49 2.85 -11.32 2.77
C ARG A 49 3.75 -12.03 1.76
N TYR A 50 4.50 -11.27 0.96
CA TYR A 50 5.48 -11.82 0.04
C TYR A 50 6.57 -12.61 0.78
N ALA A 51 7.16 -12.03 1.83
CA ALA A 51 8.17 -12.70 2.66
C ALA A 51 7.65 -14.02 3.24
N ALA A 52 6.43 -14.02 3.80
CA ALA A 52 5.79 -15.21 4.35
C ALA A 52 5.54 -16.30 3.28
N GLN A 53 5.09 -15.91 2.08
CA GLN A 53 4.85 -16.84 0.97
C GLN A 53 6.15 -17.47 0.44
N GLN A 54 7.25 -16.72 0.46
CA GLN A 54 8.56 -17.18 0.01
C GLN A 54 9.38 -17.86 1.13
N GLY A 55 8.88 -17.86 2.38
CA GLY A 55 9.59 -18.43 3.53
C GLY A 55 10.89 -17.70 3.88
N VAL A 56 10.94 -16.38 3.66
CA VAL A 56 12.13 -15.55 3.89
C VAL A 56 11.84 -14.42 4.88
N THR A 57 12.89 -13.74 5.33
CA THR A 57 12.76 -12.55 6.16
C THR A 57 12.23 -11.36 5.37
N GLU A 58 11.65 -10.36 6.04
CA GLU A 58 11.23 -9.10 5.39
C GLU A 58 12.41 -8.40 4.69
N GLU A 59 13.59 -8.43 5.30
CA GLU A 59 14.82 -7.83 4.77
C GLU A 59 15.28 -8.53 3.48
N ASP A 60 15.26 -9.86 3.46
CA ASP A 60 15.58 -10.65 2.27
C ASP A 60 14.55 -10.42 1.16
N ALA A 61 13.27 -10.32 1.51
CA ALA A 61 12.20 -10.01 0.56
C ALA A 61 12.39 -8.66 -0.11
N ILE A 62 12.72 -7.61 0.66
CA ILE A 62 13.02 -6.28 0.12
C ILE A 62 14.21 -6.34 -0.82
N LYS A 63 15.31 -6.97 -0.39
CA LYS A 63 16.52 -7.08 -1.19
C LYS A 63 16.26 -7.77 -2.54
N ARG A 64 15.58 -8.91 -2.53
CA ARG A 64 15.23 -9.66 -3.75
C ARG A 64 14.32 -8.85 -4.67
N GLY A 65 13.28 -8.20 -4.12
CA GLY A 65 12.37 -7.37 -4.92
C GLY A 65 13.08 -6.20 -5.61
N LEU A 66 14.05 -5.58 -4.93
CA LEU A 66 14.88 -4.52 -5.52
C LEU A 66 15.81 -5.06 -6.61
N GLU A 67 16.43 -6.22 -6.41
CA GLU A 67 17.27 -6.89 -7.41
C GLU A 67 16.46 -7.24 -8.68
N GLU A 68 15.25 -7.77 -8.51
CA GLU A 68 14.33 -8.08 -9.61
C GLU A 68 13.95 -6.83 -10.41
N LYS A 69 13.58 -5.74 -9.72
CA LYS A 69 13.22 -4.48 -10.37
C LYS A 69 14.41 -3.81 -11.05
N ALA A 70 15.60 -3.90 -10.47
CA ALA A 70 16.83 -3.43 -11.11
C ALA A 70 17.13 -4.23 -12.38
N ALA A 71 16.96 -5.56 -12.36
CA ALA A 71 17.14 -6.40 -13.53
C ALA A 71 16.08 -6.14 -14.62
N GLU A 72 14.83 -5.87 -14.24
CA GLU A 72 13.76 -5.44 -15.15
C GLU A 72 14.14 -4.12 -15.84
N PHE A 73 14.53 -3.11 -15.06
CA PHE A 73 14.96 -1.81 -15.59
C PHE A 73 16.19 -1.92 -16.51
N ALA A 74 17.17 -2.74 -16.14
CA ALA A 74 18.36 -2.96 -16.96
C ALA A 74 18.04 -3.58 -18.33
N LYS A 75 16.99 -4.41 -18.42
CA LYS A 75 16.52 -4.99 -19.69
C LYS A 75 15.76 -3.99 -20.55
N THR A 76 14.99 -3.10 -19.92
CA THR A 76 14.08 -2.20 -20.63
C THR A 76 14.75 -0.88 -20.98
N GLY A 77 15.71 -0.42 -20.17
CA GLY A 77 16.54 0.77 -20.41
C GLY A 77 15.80 2.12 -20.37
N ASP A 78 14.50 2.11 -20.07
CA ASP A 78 13.66 3.30 -20.05
C ASP A 78 12.71 3.28 -18.85
N VAL A 79 12.50 4.46 -18.26
CA VAL A 79 11.52 4.72 -17.20
C VAL A 79 10.11 4.80 -17.78
N TYR A 80 9.98 5.23 -19.04
CA TYR A 80 8.69 5.40 -19.72
C TYR A 80 8.43 4.25 -20.68
N GLN A 81 7.82 3.18 -20.17
CA GLN A 81 7.42 2.06 -21.03
C GLN A 81 6.16 2.42 -21.82
N LYS A 82 6.15 2.07 -23.11
CA LYS A 82 4.95 2.16 -23.94
C LYS A 82 3.96 1.11 -23.45
N VAL A 83 2.81 1.58 -22.97
CA VAL A 83 1.66 0.76 -22.55
C VAL A 83 0.95 0.18 -23.77
#